data_AF-A0A1C4CZX9-F1
#
_entry.id   AF-A0A1C4CZX9-F1
#
_cell.length_a   1.000
_cell.length_b   1.000
_cell.length_c   1.000
_cell.angle_alpha   90.00
_cell.angle_beta   90.00
_cell.angle_gamma   90.00
#
_symmetry.space_group_name_H-M   'P 1'
#
loop_
_entity.id
_entity.type
_entity.pdbx_description
1 polymer ?
#
loop_
_entity_poly.entity_id
_entity_poly.type
_entity_poly.pdbx_seq_one_letter_code
_entity_poly.pdbx_strand_id
1 'polypeptide(L)'
;MNIVNKKSYINKKEFIYSDSIIQYQVKNLERGNIIGPNAIVLHRTFSKGSAISLIENSWKSSRNTDNIGAHFVIDKDGTTYQVISLKKYANHLGKIRPRCALTGSCDSTYKSKTLREQYLSELKKDYPERYPYNQDSIGIEVVAWYDEK
;
A
#
# COMPACT_ATOMS: atom_id res chain seq x y z
N MET A 1 2.29 -5.81 -38.81
CA MET A 1 1.92 -5.88 -37.38
C MET A 1 3.12 -5.37 -36.60
N ASN A 2 3.15 -4.09 -36.21
CA ASN A 2 4.29 -3.53 -35.51
C ASN A 2 4.25 -3.99 -34.05
N ILE A 3 5.09 -4.96 -33.71
CA ILE A 3 5.41 -5.27 -32.33
C ILE A 3 6.32 -4.14 -31.86
N VAL A 4 5.72 -3.02 -31.46
CA VAL A 4 6.46 -1.98 -30.73
C VAL A 4 6.87 -2.62 -29.42
N ASN A 5 8.16 -2.91 -29.29
CA ASN A 5 8.76 -3.41 -28.08
C ASN A 5 8.62 -2.31 -27.00
N LYS A 6 7.47 -2.27 -26.33
CA LYS A 6 7.15 -1.26 -25.30
C LYS A 6 8.07 -1.47 -24.12
N LYS A 7 9.19 -0.76 -24.13
CA LYS A 7 10.20 -0.87 -23.07
C LYS A 7 9.68 -0.21 -21.80
N SER A 8 9.19 -1.01 -20.87
CA SER A 8 8.98 -0.56 -19.49
C SER A 8 10.32 -0.42 -18.78
N TYR A 9 10.54 0.69 -18.08
CA TYR A 9 11.73 0.88 -17.24
C TYR A 9 11.40 1.68 -15.98
N ILE A 10 12.29 1.66 -15.00
CA ILE A 10 12.18 2.48 -13.80
C ILE A 10 13.03 3.73 -13.99
N ASN A 11 12.41 4.91 -13.85
CA ASN A 11 13.13 6.17 -14.01
C ASN A 11 13.95 6.53 -12.75
N LYS A 12 14.76 7.60 -12.81
CA LYS A 12 15.61 8.03 -11.68
C LYS A 12 14.85 8.40 -10.40
N LYS A 13 13.54 8.65 -10.50
CA LYS A 13 12.63 8.93 -9.37
C LYS A 13 11.96 7.65 -8.84
N GLU A 14 12.33 6.49 -9.38
CA GLU A 14 11.74 5.18 -9.10
C GLU A 14 10.25 5.07 -9.42
N PHE A 15 9.84 5.75 -10.49
CA PHE A 15 8.54 5.52 -11.10
C PHE A 15 8.71 4.61 -12.31
N ILE A 16 7.77 3.68 -12.46
CA ILE A 16 7.65 2.82 -13.63
C ILE A 16 7.18 3.71 -14.79
N TYR A 17 7.97 3.73 -15.86
CA TYR A 17 7.65 4.38 -17.11
C TYR A 17 7.16 3.30 -18.08
N SER A 18 5.87 3.34 -18.40
CA SER A 18 5.22 2.44 -19.37
C SER A 18 3.91 3.05 -19.86
N ASP A 19 3.39 2.58 -20.99
CA ASP A 19 2.10 3.06 -21.51
C ASP A 19 0.90 2.62 -20.67
N SER A 20 1.07 1.68 -19.74
CA SER A 20 0.02 1.11 -18.91
C SER A 20 -0.05 1.72 -17.51
N ILE A 21 0.90 2.59 -17.14
CA ILE A 21 0.99 3.19 -15.80
C ILE A 21 1.17 4.69 -15.93
N ILE A 22 0.21 5.44 -15.39
CA ILE A 22 0.25 6.89 -15.32
C ILE A 22 1.02 7.30 -14.07
N GLN A 23 2.07 8.11 -14.23
CA GLN A 23 2.81 8.67 -13.10
C GLN A 23 2.06 9.90 -12.58
N TYR A 24 1.58 9.83 -11.33
CA TYR A 24 0.80 10.89 -10.69
C TYR A 24 1.28 11.11 -9.26
N GLN A 25 2.50 11.64 -9.12
CA GLN A 25 3.17 11.71 -7.82
C GLN A 25 2.44 12.60 -6.81
N VAL A 26 2.25 12.08 -5.59
CA VAL A 26 1.72 12.83 -4.44
C VAL A 26 2.74 12.81 -3.31
N LYS A 27 3.59 13.84 -3.27
CA LYS A 27 4.78 13.88 -2.40
C LYS A 27 4.48 13.77 -0.90
N ASN A 28 3.35 14.30 -0.42
CA ASN A 28 3.01 14.26 1.01
C ASN A 28 2.71 12.83 1.52
N LEU A 29 2.40 11.89 0.62
CA LEU A 29 2.22 10.48 0.98
C LEU A 29 3.54 9.71 1.08
N GLU A 30 4.64 10.23 0.52
CA GLU A 30 5.92 9.53 0.50
C GLU A 30 6.59 9.56 1.87
N ARG A 31 6.88 8.38 2.45
CA ARG A 31 7.50 8.27 3.77
C ARG A 31 8.85 7.55 3.70
N GLY A 32 9.78 8.00 4.55
CA GLY A 32 11.11 7.40 4.79
C GLY A 32 11.79 6.83 3.54
N ASN A 33 12.55 5.75 3.68
CA ASN A 33 12.90 4.88 2.55
C ASN A 33 12.29 3.51 2.82
N ILE A 34 11.87 2.82 1.76
CA ILE A 34 11.48 1.41 1.87
C ILE A 34 12.74 0.57 2.20
N ILE A 35 12.58 -0.47 3.01
CA ILE A 35 13.64 -1.44 3.33
C ILE A 35 13.43 -2.78 2.60
N GLY A 36 12.29 -2.94 1.91
CA GLY A 36 11.95 -4.12 1.09
C GLY A 36 11.94 -3.82 -0.42
N PRO A 37 11.02 -4.43 -1.22
CA PRO A 37 9.78 -5.07 -0.77
C PRO A 37 9.89 -6.60 -0.58
N ASN A 38 9.38 -7.07 0.56
CA ASN A 38 9.14 -8.49 0.84
C ASN A 38 7.76 -8.94 0.35
N ALA A 39 6.82 -8.00 0.12
CA ALA A 39 5.47 -8.32 -0.30
C ALA A 39 4.83 -7.22 -1.16
N ILE A 40 3.87 -7.63 -1.97
CA ILE A 40 2.85 -6.76 -2.56
C ILE A 40 1.56 -6.99 -1.77
N VAL A 41 0.93 -5.91 -1.30
CA VAL A 41 -0.35 -5.98 -0.59
C VAL A 41 -1.43 -5.32 -1.41
N LEU A 42 -2.39 -6.14 -1.81
CA LEU A 42 -3.58 -5.68 -2.50
C LEU A 42 -4.62 -5.23 -1.48
N HIS A 43 -5.12 -4.03 -1.67
CA HIS A 43 -6.21 -3.42 -0.94
C HIS A 43 -7.36 -3.18 -1.90
N ARG A 44 -8.56 -3.20 -1.34
CA ARG A 44 -9.76 -2.73 -2.00
C ARG A 44 -10.17 -1.46 -1.29
N THR A 45 -10.45 -0.42 -2.04
CA THR A 45 -11.00 0.81 -1.46
C THR A 45 -12.46 0.57 -1.02
N PHE A 46 -13.04 1.59 -0.40
CA PHE A 46 -14.48 1.67 -0.17
C PHE A 46 -15.02 2.93 -0.86
N SER A 47 -14.69 3.08 -2.15
CA SER A 47 -15.00 4.27 -2.93
C SER A 47 -15.96 3.98 -4.07
N LYS A 48 -17.00 4.82 -4.19
CA LYS A 48 -17.85 4.85 -5.38
C LYS A 48 -17.26 5.68 -6.52
N GLY A 49 -16.26 6.52 -6.23
CA GLY A 49 -15.60 7.39 -7.20
C GLY A 49 -14.63 6.66 -8.12
N SER A 50 -13.84 7.44 -8.85
CA SER A 50 -12.70 7.01 -9.68
C SER A 50 -11.38 7.02 -8.88
N ALA A 51 -10.33 6.41 -9.41
CA ALA A 51 -8.99 6.44 -8.83
C ALA A 51 -8.46 7.87 -8.70
N ILE A 52 -8.64 8.69 -9.75
CA ILE A 52 -8.20 10.09 -9.70
C ILE A 52 -8.98 10.89 -8.64
N SER A 53 -10.28 10.61 -8.45
CA SER A 53 -11.07 11.28 -7.41
C SER A 53 -10.61 10.89 -6.00
N LEU A 54 -10.16 9.65 -5.78
CA LEU A 54 -9.57 9.23 -4.51
C LEU A 54 -8.27 9.98 -4.24
N ILE A 55 -7.42 10.11 -5.27
CA ILE A 55 -6.16 10.85 -5.16
C ILE A 55 -6.42 12.32 -4.78
N GLU A 56 -7.28 13.02 -5.54
CA GLU A 56 -7.52 14.46 -5.33
C GLU A 56 -8.27 14.75 -4.03
N ASN A 57 -9.33 14.00 -3.74
CA ASN A 57 -10.27 14.36 -2.68
C ASN A 57 -9.96 13.71 -1.33
N SER A 58 -9.19 12.62 -1.31
CA SER A 58 -8.83 11.92 -0.08
C SER A 58 -7.34 12.00 0.19
N TRP A 59 -6.48 11.53 -0.72
CA TRP A 59 -5.05 11.43 -0.43
C TRP A 59 -4.33 12.78 -0.38
N LYS A 60 -4.70 13.72 -1.25
CA LYS A 60 -4.21 15.11 -1.22
C LYS A 60 -4.96 16.01 -0.23
N SER A 61 -6.04 15.52 0.38
CA SER A 61 -6.87 16.31 1.30
C SER A 61 -6.07 16.75 2.52
N SER A 62 -6.28 17.98 2.98
CA SER A 62 -5.74 18.46 4.26
C SER A 62 -6.27 17.67 5.47
N ARG A 63 -7.37 16.93 5.31
CA ARG A 63 -7.91 16.04 6.34
C ARG A 63 -7.16 14.71 6.46
N ASN A 64 -6.31 14.36 5.50
CA ASN A 64 -5.47 13.17 5.55
C ASN A 64 -4.22 13.40 6.40
N THR A 65 -4.40 13.68 7.69
CA THR A 65 -3.31 14.05 8.60
C THR A 65 -2.30 12.91 8.81
N ASP A 66 -2.75 11.67 8.65
CA ASP A 66 -1.90 10.48 8.77
C ASP A 66 -1.13 10.15 7.48
N ASN A 67 -1.37 10.91 6.39
CA ASN A 67 -0.81 10.69 5.06
C ASN A 67 -1.04 9.24 4.58
N ILE A 68 -2.26 8.75 4.77
CA ILE A 68 -2.70 7.42 4.31
C ILE A 68 -2.75 7.43 2.79
N GLY A 69 -2.21 6.38 2.18
CA GLY A 69 -2.17 6.19 0.73
C GLY A 69 -1.40 4.93 0.36
N ALA A 70 -1.40 4.59 -0.92
CA ALA A 70 -0.70 3.42 -1.47
C ALA A 70 0.22 3.80 -2.64
N HIS A 71 1.09 2.87 -3.05
CA HIS A 71 2.03 3.14 -4.14
C HIS A 71 1.31 3.23 -5.48
N PHE A 72 0.31 2.38 -5.66
CA PHE A 72 -0.53 2.35 -6.84
C PHE A 72 -1.99 2.45 -6.46
N VAL A 73 -2.78 3.06 -7.34
CA VAL A 73 -4.23 2.92 -7.36
C VAL A 73 -4.69 2.53 -8.76
N ILE A 74 -5.57 1.55 -8.83
CA ILE A 74 -6.14 1.02 -10.07
C ILE A 74 -7.62 1.39 -10.09
N ASP A 75 -8.05 2.08 -11.14
CA ASP A 75 -9.44 2.43 -11.36
C ASP A 75 -10.26 1.22 -11.83
N LYS A 76 -11.59 1.37 -11.84
CA LYS A 76 -12.54 0.32 -12.22
C LYS A 76 -12.38 -0.15 -13.67
N ASP A 77 -11.83 0.69 -14.54
CA ASP A 77 -11.55 0.40 -15.95
C ASP A 77 -10.14 -0.16 -16.19
N GLY A 78 -9.34 -0.36 -15.13
CA GLY A 78 -7.95 -0.82 -15.21
C GLY A 78 -6.92 0.29 -15.37
N THR A 79 -7.32 1.56 -15.49
CA THR A 79 -6.39 2.69 -15.48
C THR A 79 -5.58 2.68 -14.19
N THR A 80 -4.26 2.58 -14.32
CA THR A 80 -3.35 2.43 -13.18
C THR A 80 -2.53 3.69 -12.98
N TYR A 81 -2.56 4.23 -11.76
CA TYR A 81 -1.75 5.36 -11.34
C TYR A 81 -0.67 4.89 -10.38
N GLN A 82 0.58 5.25 -10.63
CA GLN A 82 1.62 5.21 -9.62
C GLN A 82 1.70 6.57 -8.93
N VAL A 83 1.55 6.57 -7.61
CA VAL A 83 1.38 7.79 -6.80
C VAL A 83 2.58 8.06 -5.90
N ILE A 84 3.30 7.02 -5.50
CA ILE A 84 4.49 7.09 -4.63
C ILE A 84 5.67 6.41 -5.33
N SER A 85 6.84 7.01 -5.19
CA SER A 85 8.12 6.43 -5.63
C SER A 85 8.36 5.05 -5.01
N LEU A 86 8.86 4.08 -5.78
CA LEU A 86 9.21 2.75 -5.24
C LEU A 86 10.37 2.77 -4.24
N LYS A 87 11.08 3.89 -4.07
CA LYS A 87 12.11 4.08 -3.03
C LYS A 87 11.52 4.47 -1.67
N LYS A 88 10.25 4.85 -1.62
CA LYS A 88 9.55 5.40 -0.47
C LYS A 88 8.50 4.39 -0.02
N TYR A 89 8.23 4.34 1.28
CA TYR A 89 7.12 3.55 1.78
C TYR A 89 5.85 4.39 1.86
N ALA A 90 4.70 3.72 1.85
CA ALA A 90 3.38 4.32 1.99
C ALA A 90 2.72 3.87 3.31
N ASN A 91 1.88 4.71 3.90
CA ASN A 91 1.06 4.33 5.05
C ASN A 91 -0.21 3.60 4.58
N HIS A 92 -0.11 2.30 4.26
CA HIS A 92 -1.21 1.52 3.67
C HIS A 92 -1.68 0.30 4.48
N LEU A 93 -0.93 -0.16 5.50
CA LEU A 93 -1.27 -1.34 6.32
C LEU A 93 -1.69 -1.02 7.76
N GLY A 94 -1.29 0.14 8.29
CA GLY A 94 -1.44 0.44 9.71
C GLY A 94 -0.59 -0.47 10.61
N LYS A 95 -1.09 -0.76 11.82
CA LYS A 95 -0.40 -1.62 12.80
C LYS A 95 -0.68 -3.09 12.48
N ILE A 96 0.37 -3.86 12.16
CA ILE A 96 0.25 -5.31 11.95
C ILE A 96 -0.04 -6.05 13.27
N ARG A 97 -0.73 -7.19 13.15
CA ARG A 97 -1.11 -8.09 14.26
C ARG A 97 -0.39 -9.43 14.13
N PRO A 98 -0.21 -10.20 15.21
CA PRO A 98 0.42 -11.52 15.11
C PRO A 98 -0.40 -12.51 14.29
N ARG A 99 0.26 -13.41 13.54
CA ARG A 99 -0.40 -14.47 12.75
C ARG A 99 -1.32 -15.36 13.58
N CYS A 100 -0.92 -15.66 14.82
CA CYS A 100 -1.74 -16.45 15.76
C CYS A 100 -3.11 -15.81 16.05
N ALA A 101 -3.30 -14.52 15.77
CA ALA A 101 -4.59 -13.86 15.96
C ALA A 101 -5.63 -14.31 14.93
N LEU A 102 -5.20 -14.69 13.71
CA LEU A 102 -6.12 -15.21 12.69
C LEU A 102 -6.65 -16.60 13.06
N THR A 103 -5.79 -17.45 13.61
CA THR A 103 -6.11 -18.83 14.00
C THR A 103 -6.68 -18.93 15.41
N GLY A 104 -6.74 -17.83 16.16
CA GLY A 104 -7.13 -17.82 17.57
C GLY A 104 -6.13 -18.50 18.51
N SER A 105 -4.94 -18.87 18.01
CA SER A 105 -3.95 -19.68 18.71
C SER A 105 -2.93 -18.86 19.51
N CYS A 106 -3.13 -17.54 19.65
CA CYS A 106 -2.25 -16.74 20.48
C CYS A 106 -2.32 -17.17 21.95
N ASP A 107 -1.14 -17.26 22.58
CA ASP A 107 -1.03 -17.45 24.02
C ASP A 107 -1.59 -16.26 24.82
N SER A 108 -1.69 -16.44 26.14
CA SER A 108 -2.17 -15.40 27.05
C SER A 108 -1.26 -14.17 27.08
N THR A 109 0.05 -14.35 26.82
CA THR A 109 1.03 -13.26 26.79
C THR A 109 0.81 -12.30 25.62
N TYR A 110 0.43 -12.79 24.45
CA TYR A 110 0.03 -11.93 23.33
C TYR A 110 -1.33 -11.28 23.55
N LYS A 111 -2.27 -12.01 24.16
CA LYS A 111 -3.63 -11.51 24.42
C LYS A 111 -3.67 -10.38 25.46
N SER A 112 -2.73 -10.36 26.41
CA SER A 112 -2.65 -9.30 27.43
C SER A 112 -1.99 -8.00 26.94
N LYS A 113 -1.26 -8.03 25.82
CA LYS A 113 -0.60 -6.86 25.23
C LYS A 113 -1.60 -5.93 24.55
N THR A 114 -1.37 -4.62 24.66
CA THR A 114 -2.03 -3.60 23.83
C THR A 114 -1.70 -3.78 22.35
N LEU A 115 -2.52 -3.22 21.45
CA LEU A 115 -2.26 -3.25 20.00
C LEU A 115 -0.89 -2.65 19.63
N ARG A 116 -0.39 -1.68 20.39
CA ARG A 116 0.92 -1.06 20.16
C ARG A 116 2.06 -2.01 20.53
N GLU A 117 1.94 -2.70 21.65
CA GLU A 117 2.94 -3.68 22.12
C GLU A 117 2.96 -4.93 21.24
N GLN A 118 1.79 -5.37 20.77
CA GLN A 118 1.70 -6.43 19.76
C GLN A 118 2.44 -6.01 18.50
N TYR A 119 2.14 -4.83 17.95
CA TYR A 119 2.83 -4.29 16.77
C TYR A 119 4.35 -4.19 16.97
N LEU A 120 4.81 -3.66 18.11
CA LEU A 120 6.24 -3.60 18.44
C LEU A 120 6.89 -4.97 18.56
N SER A 121 6.16 -5.97 19.06
CA SER A 121 6.65 -7.35 19.15
C SER A 121 6.78 -7.97 17.77
N GLU A 122 5.81 -7.72 16.88
CA GLU A 122 5.88 -8.20 15.49
C GLU A 122 7.05 -7.59 14.75
N LEU A 123 7.33 -6.30 14.90
CA LEU A 123 8.46 -5.64 14.22
C LEU A 123 9.85 -6.20 14.58
N LYS A 124 9.97 -6.98 15.66
CA LYS A 124 11.22 -7.66 16.02
C LYS A 124 11.44 -8.98 15.30
N LYS A 125 10.39 -9.50 14.66
CA LYS A 125 10.44 -10.74 13.88
C LYS A 125 10.81 -10.43 12.44
N ASP A 126 11.49 -11.37 11.82
CA ASP A 126 11.76 -11.32 10.39
C ASP A 126 10.50 -11.68 9.59
N TYR A 127 10.42 -11.18 8.37
CA TYR A 127 9.49 -11.72 7.39
C TYR A 127 10.01 -13.10 6.94
N PRO A 128 9.17 -14.15 6.82
CA PRO A 128 7.70 -14.14 6.85
C PRO A 128 7.06 -14.52 8.20
N GLU A 129 7.81 -14.61 9.31
CA GLU A 129 7.23 -14.95 10.61
C GLU A 129 6.17 -13.94 11.07
N ARG A 130 6.37 -12.66 10.74
CA ARG A 130 5.34 -11.60 10.81
C ARG A 130 4.68 -11.34 9.45
N TYR A 131 3.58 -10.60 9.46
CA TYR A 131 3.03 -10.00 8.23
C TYR A 131 3.98 -8.93 7.66
N PRO A 132 3.89 -8.63 6.35
CA PRO A 132 4.51 -7.43 5.81
C PRO A 132 3.92 -6.18 6.47
N TYR A 133 4.68 -5.10 6.54
CA TYR A 133 4.28 -3.81 7.08
C TYR A 133 4.74 -2.69 6.14
N ASN A 134 4.28 -1.46 6.40
CA ASN A 134 4.48 -0.32 5.49
C ASN A 134 5.90 -0.25 4.88
N GLN A 135 6.96 -0.40 5.69
CA GLN A 135 8.33 -0.20 5.22
C GLN A 135 8.89 -1.34 4.36
N ASP A 136 8.26 -2.51 4.31
CA ASP A 136 8.75 -3.64 3.53
C ASP A 136 7.72 -4.18 2.53
N SER A 137 6.73 -3.37 2.16
CA SER A 137 5.73 -3.77 1.18
C SER A 137 5.32 -2.66 0.22
N ILE A 138 4.89 -3.09 -0.96
CA ILE A 138 4.21 -2.24 -1.95
C ILE A 138 2.69 -2.42 -1.80
N GLY A 139 2.01 -1.39 -1.31
CA GLY A 139 0.55 -1.30 -1.37
C GLY A 139 0.01 -0.96 -2.76
N ILE A 140 -1.02 -1.69 -3.20
CA ILE A 140 -1.84 -1.41 -4.38
C ILE A 140 -3.29 -1.29 -3.91
N GLU A 141 -3.96 -0.21 -4.26
CA GLU A 141 -5.39 0.00 -3.99
C GLU A 141 -6.20 -0.19 -5.27
N VAL A 142 -7.22 -1.05 -5.24
CA VAL A 142 -8.16 -1.21 -6.36
C VAL A 142 -9.45 -0.51 -5.99
N VAL A 143 -9.90 0.41 -6.86
CA VAL A 143 -11.12 1.16 -6.65
C VAL A 143 -12.32 0.22 -6.77
N ALA A 144 -13.01 0.01 -5.66
CA ALA A 144 -14.28 -0.67 -5.65
C ALA A 144 -15.14 -0.22 -4.47
N TRP A 145 -16.43 -0.49 -4.58
CA TRP A 145 -17.37 -0.39 -3.48
C TRP A 145 -17.60 -1.79 -2.92
N TYR A 146 -17.77 -1.90 -1.60
CA TYR A 146 -18.26 -3.14 -0.99
C TYR A 146 -19.79 -3.09 -0.97
N ASP A 147 -20.41 -4.00 -1.71
CA ASP A 147 -21.84 -4.25 -1.63
C ASP A 147 -22.05 -5.51 -0.76
N GLU A 148 -22.95 -5.42 0.21
CA GLU A 148 -23.30 -6.53 1.13
C GLU A 148 -24.30 -7.51 0.51
N LYS A 149 -24.75 -7.23 -0.72
CA LYS A 149 -25.76 -8.00 -1.44
C LYS A 149 -25.17 -9.18 -2.22
#